data_AF-A0AAN8JBA6-F1
#
_entry.id   AF-A0AAN8JBA6-F1
#
_cell.length_a   1.000
_cell.length_b   1.000
_cell.length_c   1.000
_cell.angle_alpha   90.00
_cell.angle_beta   90.00
_cell.angle_gamma   90.00
#
_symmetry.space_group_name_H-M   'P 1'
#
loop_
_entity.id
_entity.type
_entity.pdbx_description
1 polymer ?
#
loop_
_entity_poly.entity_id
_entity_poly.type
_entity_poly.pdbx_seq_one_letter_code
_entity_poly.pdbx_strand_id
1 'polypeptide(L)'
;MFDILETRYLELYQKDVEFCLTGDFNARTASSQDIDNQIVDDISNQPLDDLMEVDLEERRVMEQYFDDSRKCTAGRRSEDKILNRYGERLNELCSNVGLYFLNGRCEQDINLGKFTCNETSVIDYCICSPKVLPCIEDFYVNDSNSLLSDKHNAVCYEIRKKKK
;
A
#
# COMPACT_ATOMS: atom_id res chain seq x y z
N MET A 1 1.36 14.06 13.27
CA MET A 1 0.46 12.95 12.83
C MET A 1 1.31 11.76 12.41
N PHE A 2 2.16 11.92 11.39
CA PHE A 2 3.07 10.85 10.94
C PHE A 2 4.06 10.36 12.00
N ASP A 3 4.53 11.21 12.92
CA ASP A 3 5.41 10.78 14.02
C ASP A 3 4.73 9.76 14.95
N ILE A 4 3.40 9.88 15.12
CA ILE A 4 2.60 8.93 15.90
C ILE A 4 2.48 7.61 15.13
N LEU A 5 2.25 7.68 13.81
CA LEU A 5 2.19 6.49 12.96
C LEU A 5 3.51 5.73 12.97
N GLU A 6 4.64 6.44 12.87
CA GLU A 6 5.98 5.87 12.93
C GLU A 6 6.26 5.22 14.29
N THR A 7 5.92 5.89 15.38
CA THR A 7 6.06 5.31 16.73
C THR A 7 5.23 4.04 16.87
N ARG A 8 3.98 4.04 16.39
CA ARG A 8 3.11 2.85 16.43
C ARG A 8 3.57 1.74 15.51
N TYR A 9 4.09 2.08 14.33
CA TYR A 9 4.73 1.13 13.44
C TYR A 9 5.85 0.39 14.17
N LEU A 10 6.77 1.11 14.82
CA LEU A 10 7.90 0.51 15.53
C LEU A 10 7.43 -0.42 16.65
N GLU A 11 6.39 -0.03 17.40
CA GLU A 11 5.80 -0.88 18.44
C GLU A 11 5.18 -2.17 17.89
N LEU A 12 4.52 -2.12 16.73
CA LEU A 12 3.91 -3.28 16.08
C LEU A 12 4.97 -4.18 15.45
N TYR A 13 5.96 -3.58 14.81
CA TYR A 13 7.11 -4.27 14.22
C TYR A 13 7.88 -5.07 15.27
N GLN A 14 8.17 -4.46 16.43
CA GLN A 14 8.83 -5.14 17.55
C GLN A 14 8.03 -6.33 18.10
N LYS A 15 6.73 -6.39 17.86
CA LYS A 15 5.84 -7.46 18.30
C LYS A 15 5.60 -8.52 17.22
N ASP A 16 6.22 -8.38 16.04
CA ASP A 16 5.98 -9.22 14.87
C ASP A 16 4.47 -9.32 14.53
N VAL A 17 3.79 -8.17 14.58
CA VAL A 17 2.36 -8.06 14.27
C VAL A 17 2.18 -7.45 12.89
N GLU A 18 1.42 -8.15 12.06
CA GLU A 18 1.01 -7.70 10.73
C GLU A 18 -0.26 -6.84 10.81
N PHE A 19 -0.35 -5.79 10.01
CA PHE A 19 -1.43 -4.81 10.11
C PHE A 19 -1.78 -4.13 8.78
N CYS A 20 -2.96 -3.51 8.77
CA CYS A 20 -3.34 -2.49 7.79
C CYS A 20 -3.60 -1.16 8.50
N LEU A 21 -3.20 -0.07 7.87
CA LEU A 21 -3.61 1.29 8.19
C LEU A 21 -4.67 1.70 7.17
N THR A 22 -5.82 2.15 7.66
CA THR A 22 -6.92 2.58 6.78
C THR A 22 -7.62 3.83 7.31
N GLY A 23 -8.08 4.67 6.39
CA GLY A 23 -8.83 5.89 6.67
C GLY A 23 -8.32 7.10 5.88
N ASP A 24 -8.80 8.28 6.26
CA ASP A 24 -8.42 9.56 5.67
C ASP A 24 -7.07 10.06 6.22
N PHE A 25 -6.06 10.10 5.35
CA PHE A 25 -4.73 10.61 5.67
C PHE A 25 -4.56 12.10 5.32
N ASN A 26 -5.53 12.71 4.63
CA ASN A 26 -5.44 14.04 4.01
C ASN A 26 -4.17 14.21 3.14
N ALA A 27 -3.63 13.08 2.67
CA ALA A 27 -2.41 12.97 1.91
C ALA A 27 -2.77 12.71 0.46
N ARG A 28 -2.30 13.54 -0.47
CA ARG A 28 -2.50 13.30 -1.91
C ARG A 28 -1.16 12.86 -2.44
N THR A 29 -1.05 11.59 -2.82
CA THR A 29 0.23 10.95 -3.14
C THR A 29 0.53 10.89 -4.63
N ALA A 30 -0.33 11.47 -5.48
CA ALA A 30 -0.29 11.30 -6.94
C ALA A 30 -0.17 9.80 -7.33
N SER A 31 0.71 9.48 -8.29
CA SER A 31 1.11 8.10 -8.64
C SER A 31 2.53 7.75 -8.15
N SER A 32 3.04 8.43 -7.12
CA SER A 32 4.36 8.16 -6.54
C SER A 32 4.45 6.74 -6.01
N GLN A 33 5.56 6.05 -6.27
CA GLN A 33 5.78 4.70 -5.76
C GLN A 33 6.20 4.75 -4.28
N ASP A 34 5.73 3.75 -3.55
CA ASP A 34 6.04 3.39 -2.16
C ASP A 34 7.05 2.24 -2.07
N ILE A 35 7.35 1.62 -3.21
CA ILE A 35 8.46 0.68 -3.35
C ILE A 35 9.65 1.49 -3.83
N ASP A 36 10.77 1.41 -3.11
CA ASP A 36 12.03 1.91 -3.63
C ASP A 36 12.55 0.93 -4.70
N ASN A 37 12.43 1.33 -5.96
CA ASN A 37 12.90 0.52 -7.09
C ASN A 37 14.40 0.25 -7.02
N GLN A 38 15.21 1.10 -6.36
CA GLN A 38 16.64 0.81 -6.17
C GLN A 38 16.84 -0.37 -5.22
N ILE A 39 16.05 -0.46 -4.14
CA ILE A 39 16.11 -1.59 -3.21
C ILE A 39 15.70 -2.88 -3.93
N VAL A 40 14.65 -2.84 -4.75
CA VAL A 40 14.22 -4.01 -5.55
C VAL A 40 15.27 -4.43 -6.57
N ASP A 41 15.87 -3.47 -7.27
CA ASP A 41 16.93 -3.74 -8.24
C ASP A 41 18.19 -4.29 -7.54
N ASP A 42 18.57 -3.75 -6.39
CA ASP A 42 19.72 -4.23 -5.61
C ASP A 42 19.48 -5.64 -5.05
N ILE A 43 18.32 -5.89 -4.45
CA ILE A 43 17.94 -7.20 -3.92
C ILE A 43 17.84 -8.24 -5.04
N SER A 44 17.28 -7.87 -6.21
CA SER A 44 17.12 -8.79 -7.32
C SER A 44 18.44 -9.18 -7.99
N ASN A 45 19.40 -8.24 -8.03
CA ASN A 45 20.71 -8.42 -8.64
C ASN A 45 21.78 -8.97 -7.69
N GLN A 46 21.55 -9.00 -6.37
CA GLN A 46 22.46 -9.61 -5.41
C GLN A 46 22.38 -11.16 -5.43
N PRO A 47 23.52 -11.86 -5.27
CA PRO A 47 23.53 -13.31 -5.04
C PRO A 47 22.73 -13.65 -3.78
N LEU A 48 21.92 -14.72 -3.81
CA LEU A 48 21.09 -15.13 -2.66
C LEU A 48 21.90 -15.36 -1.37
N ASP A 49 23.17 -15.76 -1.50
CA ASP A 49 24.06 -16.05 -0.37
C ASP A 49 24.50 -14.78 0.39
N ASP A 50 24.35 -13.60 -0.21
CA ASP A 50 24.75 -12.31 0.36
C ASP A 50 23.57 -11.54 1.00
N LEU A 51 22.33 -12.02 0.83
CA LEU A 51 21.12 -11.37 1.34
C LEU A 51 20.83 -11.77 2.79
N MET A 52 20.35 -10.82 3.60
CA MET A 52 19.84 -11.13 4.93
C MET A 52 18.49 -11.87 4.81
N GLU A 53 18.12 -12.67 5.83
CA GLU A 53 16.83 -13.40 5.82
C GLU A 53 15.62 -12.48 5.62
N VAL A 54 15.68 -11.25 6.12
CA VAL A 54 14.63 -10.24 5.96
C VAL A 54 14.48 -9.83 4.50
N ASP A 55 15.59 -9.57 3.81
CA ASP A 55 15.61 -9.18 2.40
C ASP A 55 15.09 -10.31 1.50
N LEU A 56 15.43 -11.57 1.85
CA LEU A 56 14.95 -12.76 1.14
C LEU A 56 13.43 -12.94 1.28
N GLU A 57 12.86 -12.68 2.45
CA GLU A 57 11.41 -12.77 2.65
C GLU A 57 10.66 -11.64 1.95
N GLU A 58 11.20 -10.41 1.96
CA GLU A 58 10.64 -9.30 1.17
C GLU A 58 10.70 -9.60 -0.33
N ARG A 59 11.84 -10.11 -0.82
CA ARG A 59 11.99 -10.55 -2.21
C ARG A 59 10.96 -11.63 -2.57
N ARG A 60 10.75 -12.62 -1.71
CA ARG A 60 9.76 -13.69 -1.95
C ARG A 60 8.33 -13.16 -1.97
N VAL A 61 7.98 -12.26 -1.05
CA VAL A 61 6.64 -11.62 -1.04
C VAL A 61 6.45 -10.82 -2.32
N MET A 62 7.46 -10.06 -2.73
CA MET A 62 7.47 -9.27 -3.96
C MET A 62 7.28 -10.16 -5.20
N GLU A 63 8.17 -11.13 -5.38
CA GLU A 63 8.16 -12.05 -6.53
C GLU A 63 6.88 -12.88 -6.56
N GLN A 64 6.40 -13.38 -5.42
CA GLN A 64 5.20 -14.22 -5.40
C GLN A 64 3.92 -13.43 -5.69
N TYR A 65 3.81 -12.20 -5.20
CA TYR A 65 2.54 -11.47 -5.23
C TYR A 65 2.43 -10.45 -6.37
N PHE A 66 3.55 -9.87 -6.81
CA PHE A 66 3.54 -8.94 -7.96
C PHE A 66 3.66 -9.63 -9.32
N ASP A 67 4.00 -10.92 -9.36
CA ASP A 67 4.05 -11.68 -10.62
C ASP A 67 2.64 -12.03 -11.15
N ASP A 68 1.63 -12.17 -10.26
CA ASP A 68 0.22 -12.26 -10.70
C ASP A 68 -0.38 -10.85 -10.87
N SER A 69 -0.07 -10.23 -12.00
CA SER A 69 -0.59 -8.90 -12.43
C SER A 69 -2.12 -8.76 -12.43
N ARG A 70 -2.87 -9.85 -12.25
CA ARG A 70 -4.33 -9.84 -12.11
C ARG A 70 -4.80 -9.56 -10.68
N LYS A 71 -3.91 -9.72 -9.69
CA LYS A 71 -4.19 -9.48 -8.27
C LYS A 71 -3.49 -8.26 -7.73
N CYS A 72 -2.26 -8.03 -8.19
CA CYS A 72 -1.46 -6.94 -7.68
C CYS A 72 -0.37 -6.53 -8.67
N THR A 73 -0.04 -5.25 -8.72
CA THR A 73 1.03 -4.73 -9.59
C THR A 73 2.13 -4.05 -8.78
N ALA A 74 3.40 -4.24 -9.20
CA ALA A 74 4.53 -3.60 -8.52
C ALA A 74 4.36 -2.07 -8.50
N GLY A 75 3.98 -1.49 -9.64
CA GLY A 75 3.62 -0.07 -9.71
C GLY A 75 2.17 0.17 -9.28
N ARG A 76 1.89 1.32 -8.64
CA ARG A 76 0.51 1.81 -8.45
C ARG A 76 0.15 2.92 -9.45
N ARG A 77 -1.15 3.09 -9.69
CA ARG A 77 -1.72 4.27 -10.36
C ARG A 77 -2.64 5.05 -9.42
N SER A 78 -2.97 6.26 -9.80
CA SER A 78 -4.01 7.06 -9.12
C SER A 78 -4.66 8.00 -10.12
N GLU A 79 -5.98 8.17 -10.05
CA GLU A 79 -6.68 9.22 -10.78
C GLU A 79 -6.29 10.62 -10.27
N ASP A 80 -5.96 10.71 -8.98
CA ASP A 80 -5.38 11.91 -8.41
C ASP A 80 -3.92 12.06 -8.85
N LYS A 81 -3.62 13.16 -9.54
CA LYS A 81 -2.27 13.50 -10.02
C LYS A 81 -1.57 14.55 -9.16
N ILE A 82 -2.23 15.03 -8.11
CA ILE A 82 -1.68 16.07 -7.24
C ILE A 82 -0.89 15.39 -6.12
N LEU A 83 0.31 15.89 -5.91
CA LEU A 83 1.15 15.56 -4.76
C LEU A 83 1.10 16.74 -3.78
N ASN A 84 0.73 16.50 -2.52
CA ASN A 84 0.79 17.50 -1.46
C ASN A 84 1.87 17.13 -0.41
N ARG A 85 2.19 18.06 0.50
CA ARG A 85 3.21 17.84 1.55
C ARG A 85 2.93 16.63 2.45
N TYR A 86 1.66 16.34 2.70
CA TYR A 86 1.27 15.16 3.47
C TYR A 86 1.47 13.88 2.67
N GLY A 87 1.25 13.92 1.35
CA GLY A 87 1.52 12.84 0.42
C GLY A 87 3.01 12.56 0.27
N GLU A 88 3.85 13.59 0.17
CA GLU A 88 5.31 13.45 0.20
C GLU A 88 5.75 12.70 1.45
N ARG A 89 5.29 13.15 2.62
CA ARG A 89 5.65 12.55 3.91
C ARG A 89 5.10 11.14 4.10
N LEU A 90 3.90 10.86 3.61
CA LEU A 90 3.33 9.52 3.67
C LEU A 90 4.08 8.55 2.75
N ASN A 91 4.44 8.98 1.54
CA ASN A 91 5.26 8.17 0.64
C ASN A 91 6.63 7.87 1.26
N GLU A 92 7.31 8.88 1.82
CA GLU A 92 8.60 8.72 2.49
C GLU A 92 8.51 7.74 3.66
N LEU A 93 7.46 7.84 4.49
CA LEU A 93 7.22 6.87 5.56
C LEU A 93 7.07 5.45 4.99
N CYS A 94 6.17 5.28 4.01
CA CYS A 94 5.90 3.97 3.43
C CYS A 94 7.13 3.34 2.78
N SER A 95 7.92 4.11 2.02
CA SER A 95 9.15 3.62 1.39
C SER A 95 10.22 3.26 2.40
N ASN A 96 10.37 4.07 3.46
CA ASN A 96 11.41 3.83 4.47
C ASN A 96 11.12 2.61 5.36
N VAL A 97 9.84 2.28 5.54
CA VAL A 97 9.43 1.21 6.48
C VAL A 97 8.80 -0.02 5.79
N GLY A 98 8.84 -0.07 4.46
CA GLY A 98 8.39 -1.21 3.66
C GLY A 98 6.87 -1.44 3.71
N LEU A 99 6.07 -0.37 3.69
CA LEU A 99 4.60 -0.47 3.69
C LEU A 99 4.03 -0.25 2.29
N TYR A 100 2.96 -0.99 1.96
CA TYR A 100 2.39 -1.00 0.63
C TYR A 100 0.99 -0.41 0.57
N PHE A 101 0.77 0.58 -0.30
CA PHE A 101 -0.57 1.03 -0.69
C PHE A 101 -1.29 -0.07 -1.47
N LEU A 102 -2.57 -0.30 -1.17
CA LEU A 102 -3.44 -1.14 -1.99
C LEU A 102 -4.14 -0.35 -3.11
N ASN A 103 -4.44 0.93 -2.87
CA ASN A 103 -5.09 1.81 -3.84
C ASN A 103 -4.29 1.89 -5.14
N GLY A 104 -4.96 1.64 -6.26
CA GLY A 104 -4.36 1.67 -7.58
C GLY A 104 -3.42 0.52 -7.91
N ARG A 105 -3.30 -0.45 -6.99
CA ARG A 105 -2.36 -1.56 -7.05
C ARG A 105 -3.03 -2.93 -6.98
N CYS A 106 -4.08 -3.10 -6.17
CA CYS A 106 -4.65 -4.42 -5.88
C CYS A 106 -6.03 -4.63 -6.50
N GLU A 107 -6.26 -5.87 -6.91
CA GLU A 107 -7.53 -6.47 -7.33
C GLU A 107 -8.33 -5.56 -8.28
N GLN A 108 -9.54 -5.13 -7.90
CA GLN A 108 -10.41 -4.38 -8.81
C GLN A 108 -9.97 -2.93 -9.05
N ASP A 109 -9.05 -2.40 -8.22
CA ASP A 109 -8.51 -1.05 -8.37
C ASP A 109 -7.13 -1.04 -9.07
N ILE A 110 -6.65 -2.18 -9.57
CA ILE A 110 -5.39 -2.29 -10.34
C ILE A 110 -5.38 -1.27 -11.47
N ASN A 111 -4.30 -0.46 -11.54
CA ASN A 111 -4.09 0.53 -12.58
C ASN A 111 -5.18 1.63 -12.69
N LEU A 112 -6.11 1.71 -11.74
CA LEU A 112 -7.12 2.76 -11.66
C LEU A 112 -6.70 3.77 -10.60
N GLY A 113 -6.77 3.36 -9.32
CA GLY A 113 -6.54 4.22 -8.18
C GLY A 113 -7.60 5.30 -8.10
N LYS A 114 -8.86 4.84 -8.06
CA LYS A 114 -10.06 5.68 -8.09
C LYS A 114 -10.06 6.76 -7.02
N PHE A 115 -10.67 7.91 -7.33
CA PHE A 115 -10.92 8.96 -6.34
C PHE A 115 -11.66 8.43 -5.11
N THR A 116 -11.16 8.81 -3.92
CA THR A 116 -11.78 8.45 -2.64
C THR A 116 -12.51 9.61 -2.00
N CYS A 117 -12.27 10.84 -2.46
CA CYS A 117 -12.94 12.02 -1.93
C CYS A 117 -13.29 13.01 -3.04
N ASN A 118 -14.59 13.32 -3.12
CA ASN A 118 -15.21 14.37 -3.92
C ASN A 118 -14.81 14.35 -5.41
N GLU A 119 -14.60 13.15 -5.97
CA GLU A 119 -14.18 12.93 -7.37
C GLU A 119 -12.96 13.75 -7.80
N THR A 120 -12.12 14.14 -6.84
CA THR A 120 -11.02 15.07 -7.07
C THR A 120 -9.74 14.68 -6.35
N SER A 121 -9.83 13.83 -5.33
CA SER A 121 -8.67 13.43 -4.56
C SER A 121 -8.72 11.97 -4.13
N VAL A 122 -7.53 11.39 -4.00
CA VAL A 122 -7.31 10.14 -3.29
C VAL A 122 -6.62 10.53 -2.00
N ILE A 123 -7.32 10.38 -0.88
CA ILE A 123 -6.83 10.70 0.47
C ILE A 123 -7.16 9.62 1.49
N ASP A 124 -8.09 8.73 1.15
CA ASP A 124 -8.45 7.57 1.93
C ASP A 124 -7.66 6.36 1.41
N TYR A 125 -6.80 5.80 2.24
CA TYR A 125 -5.94 4.69 1.81
C TYR A 125 -6.23 3.42 2.59
N CYS A 126 -5.91 2.29 1.97
CA CYS A 126 -5.51 1.09 2.70
C CYS A 126 -4.03 0.85 2.44
N ILE A 127 -3.25 0.76 3.51
CA ILE A 127 -1.80 0.56 3.48
C ILE A 127 -1.50 -0.66 4.36
N CYS A 128 -0.75 -1.63 3.88
CA CYS A 128 -0.51 -2.86 4.63
C CYS A 128 0.99 -3.18 4.82
N SER A 129 1.28 -3.96 5.85
CA SER A 129 2.60 -4.58 6.00
C SER A 129 2.81 -5.69 4.96
N PRO A 130 4.07 -6.04 4.64
CA PRO A 130 4.40 -6.98 3.55
C PRO A 130 3.67 -8.32 3.65
N LYS A 131 3.59 -8.94 4.84
CA LYS A 131 3.00 -10.28 4.96
C LYS A 131 1.48 -10.29 4.83
N VAL A 132 0.82 -9.13 4.95
CA VAL A 132 -0.62 -8.99 4.69
C VAL A 132 -0.92 -8.98 3.20
N LEU A 133 0.01 -8.47 2.38
CA LEU A 133 -0.22 -8.29 0.95
C LEU A 133 -0.66 -9.62 0.28
N PRO A 134 0.00 -10.78 0.51
CA PRO A 134 -0.48 -12.08 0.01
C PRO A 134 -1.85 -12.57 0.51
N CYS A 135 -2.41 -11.91 1.52
CA CYS A 135 -3.69 -12.25 2.13
C CYS A 135 -4.84 -11.40 1.60
N ILE A 136 -4.56 -10.36 0.80
CA ILE A 136 -5.58 -9.55 0.15
C ILE A 136 -6.24 -10.39 -0.94
N GLU A 137 -7.58 -10.46 -0.90
CA GLU A 137 -8.39 -11.19 -1.88
C GLU A 137 -9.24 -10.30 -2.76
N ASP A 138 -9.61 -9.14 -2.22
CA ASP A 138 -10.34 -8.14 -2.95
C ASP A 138 -9.95 -6.75 -2.42
N PHE A 139 -9.98 -5.78 -3.32
CA PHE A 139 -9.76 -4.37 -3.04
C PHE A 139 -10.50 -3.53 -4.08
N TYR A 140 -11.34 -2.62 -3.63
CA TYR A 140 -12.07 -1.70 -4.49
C TYR A 140 -12.45 -0.41 -3.77
N VAL A 141 -12.68 0.64 -4.56
CA VAL A 141 -13.29 1.88 -4.11
C VAL A 141 -14.70 1.94 -4.69
N ASN A 142 -15.70 2.08 -3.82
CA ASN A 142 -17.09 2.23 -4.22
C ASN A 142 -17.32 3.56 -4.92
N ASP A 143 -18.36 3.63 -5.74
CA ASP A 143 -18.79 4.90 -6.31
C ASP A 143 -19.44 5.79 -5.23
N SER A 144 -19.55 7.08 -5.53
CA SER A 144 -20.08 8.08 -4.60
C SER A 144 -21.52 7.76 -4.19
N ASN A 145 -21.79 7.80 -2.88
CA ASN A 145 -23.11 7.53 -2.33
C ASN A 145 -23.48 8.60 -1.30
N SER A 146 -24.34 9.53 -1.73
CA SER A 146 -24.80 10.68 -0.93
C SER A 146 -25.61 10.30 0.32
N LEU A 147 -26.06 9.05 0.44
CA LEU A 147 -26.70 8.55 1.67
C LEU A 147 -25.70 8.12 2.73
N LEU A 148 -24.47 7.78 2.34
CA LEU A 148 -23.43 7.25 3.22
C LEU A 148 -22.37 8.31 3.58
N SER A 149 -22.06 9.21 2.65
CA SER A 149 -21.13 10.31 2.87
C SER A 149 -21.44 11.48 1.95
N ASP A 150 -21.12 12.70 2.40
CA ASP A 150 -21.20 13.90 1.56
C ASP A 150 -20.04 14.01 0.56
N LYS A 151 -18.90 13.37 0.86
CA LYS A 151 -17.67 13.54 0.07
C LYS A 151 -16.84 12.27 -0.12
N HIS A 152 -16.87 11.33 0.82
CA HIS A 152 -15.98 10.18 0.79
C HIS A 152 -16.61 8.95 0.14
N ASN A 153 -15.84 8.30 -0.70
CA ASN A 153 -16.14 7.00 -1.27
C ASN A 153 -15.55 5.93 -0.36
N ALA A 154 -16.30 4.85 -0.13
CA ALA A 154 -15.84 3.78 0.75
C ALA A 154 -14.67 3.02 0.10
N VAL A 155 -13.56 2.91 0.81
CA VAL A 155 -12.45 2.01 0.50
C VAL A 155 -12.73 0.65 1.14
N CYS A 156 -12.78 -0.40 0.33
CA CYS A 156 -13.18 -1.73 0.75
C CYS A 156 -12.10 -2.75 0.41
N TYR A 157 -11.85 -3.71 1.31
CA TYR A 157 -10.89 -4.77 1.09
C TYR A 157 -11.25 -6.03 1.88
N GLU A 158 -10.87 -7.18 1.33
CA GLU A 158 -11.06 -8.49 1.95
C GLU A 158 -9.71 -9.13 2.26
N ILE A 159 -9.57 -9.64 3.48
CA ILE A 159 -8.36 -10.34 3.93
C ILE A 159 -8.72 -11.76 4.28
N ARG A 160 -8.06 -12.73 3.64
CA ARG A 160 -8.16 -14.15 4.00
C ARG A 160 -6.91 -14.58 4.74
N LYS A 161 -7.11 -15.08 5.96
CA LYS A 161 -6.05 -15.73 6.73
C LYS A 161 -5.50 -16.94 5.95
N LYS A 162 -4.19 -16.95 5.67
CA LYS A 162 -3.52 -18.14 5.14
C LYS A 162 -3.79 -19.33 6.07
N LYS A 163 -4.30 -20.43 5.50
CA LYS A 163 -4.42 -21.70 6.24
C LYS A 163 -3.00 -22.18 6.56
N LYS A 164 -2.74 -22.46 7.84
CA LYS A 164 -1.51 -23.13 8.28
C LYS A 164 -1.45 -24.55 7.74
#